data_AF-A0A1X7U5B4-F1
#
_entry.id   AF-A0A1X7U5B4-F1
#
_cell.length_a   1.000
_cell.length_b   1.000
_cell.length_c   1.000
_cell.angle_alpha   90.00
_cell.angle_beta   90.00
_cell.angle_gamma   90.00
#
_symmetry.space_group_name_H-M   'P 1'
#
loop_
_entity.id
_entity.type
_entity.pdbx_description
1 polymer ?
#
loop_
_entity_poly.entity_id
_entity_poly.type
_entity_poly.pdbx_seq_one_letter_code
_entity_poly.pdbx_strand_id
1 'polypeptide(L)'
;MQRLSDTRWACRYAAVESVCSTYDLIFATLESIKDGDDKAKAVEANGILFQIRSLKFVFILAMFLRILSCTKRLSDELQCKGIDMAKAVELITATIQTINEFRGEEHWEQIYSIKRGLLSCMTLTSF
;
A
#
# COMPACT_ATOMS: atom_id res chain seq x y z
N MET A 1 4.81 -9.95 -20.07
CA MET A 1 3.47 -9.32 -20.00
C MET A 1 2.62 -10.12 -19.02
N GLN A 2 2.35 -9.57 -17.83
CA GLN A 2 1.38 -10.17 -16.90
C GLN A 2 0.00 -10.15 -17.57
N ARG A 3 -0.72 -11.28 -17.53
CA ARG A 3 -2.09 -11.36 -18.04
C ARG A 3 -2.97 -10.42 -17.21
N LEU A 4 -3.59 -9.45 -17.88
CA LEU A 4 -4.61 -8.58 -17.31
C LEU A 4 -5.92 -9.38 -17.13
N SER A 5 -5.97 -10.26 -16.11
CA SER A 5 -7.14 -10.52 -15.25
C SER A 5 -6.96 -11.81 -14.44
N ASP A 6 -7.27 -11.74 -13.14
CA ASP A 6 -8.13 -12.76 -12.50
C ASP A 6 -9.05 -12.17 -11.41
N THR A 7 -8.81 -10.94 -10.93
CA THR A 7 -9.87 -9.98 -10.56
C THR A 7 -9.33 -8.55 -10.65
N ARG A 8 -10.21 -7.55 -10.79
CA ARG A 8 -9.85 -6.14 -10.64
C ARG A 8 -9.08 -5.87 -9.33
N TRP A 9 -9.34 -6.65 -8.28
CA TRP A 9 -8.70 -6.53 -6.97
C TRP A 9 -7.24 -7.01 -6.94
N ALA A 10 -6.91 -8.08 -7.67
CA ALA A 10 -5.54 -8.61 -7.74
C ALA A 10 -4.57 -7.63 -8.41
N CYS A 11 -4.97 -6.99 -9.52
CA CYS A 11 -4.13 -5.96 -10.17
C CYS A 11 -3.95 -4.74 -9.27
N ARG A 12 -4.98 -4.36 -8.50
CA ARG A 12 -4.89 -3.24 -7.55
C ARG A 12 -3.95 -3.57 -6.40
N TYR A 13 -3.98 -4.79 -5.89
CA TYR A 13 -3.01 -5.25 -4.90
C TYR A 13 -1.58 -5.13 -5.42
N ALA A 14 -1.28 -5.68 -6.61
CA ALA A 14 0.06 -5.62 -7.20
C ALA A 14 0.55 -4.18 -7.41
N ALA A 15 -0.33 -3.26 -7.83
CA ALA A 15 0.03 -1.85 -7.98
C ALA A 15 0.36 -1.19 -6.63
N VAL A 16 -0.46 -1.43 -5.60
CA VAL A 16 -0.23 -0.89 -4.25
C VAL A 16 1.04 -1.47 -3.63
N GLU A 17 1.23 -2.79 -3.76
CA GLU A 17 2.43 -3.49 -3.32
C GLU A 17 3.69 -2.93 -4.00
N SER A 18 3.64 -2.71 -5.31
CA SER A 18 4.75 -2.08 -6.05
C SER A 18 5.07 -0.70 -5.49
N VAL A 19 4.07 0.18 -5.33
CA VAL A 19 4.27 1.53 -4.79
C VAL A 19 4.85 1.49 -3.38
N CYS A 20 4.39 0.59 -2.52
CA CYS A 20 4.96 0.40 -1.18
C CYS A 20 6.41 -0.07 -1.24
N SER A 21 6.73 -1.07 -2.07
CA SER A 21 8.08 -1.64 -2.19
C SER A 21 9.11 -0.68 -2.78
N THR A 22 8.67 0.26 -3.63
CA THR A 22 9.52 1.25 -4.28
C THR A 22 9.29 2.66 -3.76
N TYR A 23 8.69 2.83 -2.58
CA TYR A 23 8.28 4.15 -2.07
C TYR A 23 9.47 5.11 -1.95
N ASP A 24 10.59 4.65 -1.39
CA ASP A 24 11.81 5.45 -1.22
C ASP A 24 12.44 5.82 -2.58
N LEU A 25 12.38 4.90 -3.56
CA LEU A 25 12.88 5.16 -4.91
C LEU A 25 12.01 6.19 -5.64
N ILE A 26 10.67 6.07 -5.51
CA ILE A 26 9.73 7.06 -6.06
C ILE A 26 10.03 8.44 -5.46
N PHE A 27 10.26 8.50 -4.15
CA PHE A 27 10.59 9.72 -3.45
C PHE A 27 11.90 10.35 -3.96
N ALA A 28 12.99 9.56 -4.01
CA ALA A 28 14.28 10.03 -4.50
C ALA A 28 14.23 10.48 -5.96
N THR A 29 13.48 9.77 -6.80
CA THR A 29 13.28 10.11 -8.20
C THR A 29 12.55 11.44 -8.34
N LEU A 30 11.49 11.66 -7.56
CA LEU A 30 10.74 12.92 -7.60
C LEU A 30 11.58 14.10 -7.09
N GLU A 31 12.42 13.91 -6.06
CA GLU A 31 13.37 14.93 -5.62
C GLU A 31 14.37 15.29 -6.73
N SER A 32 14.93 14.28 -7.41
CA SER A 32 15.83 14.53 -8.54
C SER A 32 15.15 15.26 -9.70
N ILE A 33 13.88 14.97 -9.99
CA ILE A 33 13.11 15.67 -11.04
C ILE A 33 12.81 17.11 -10.63
N LYS A 34 12.51 17.34 -9.34
CA LYS A 34 12.26 18.67 -8.77
C LYS A 34 13.46 19.60 -8.94
N ASP A 35 14.68 19.08 -8.82
CA ASP A 35 15.92 19.85 -8.95
C ASP A 35 16.47 19.93 -10.40
N GLY A 36 15.75 19.37 -11.38
CA GLY A 36 16.15 19.37 -12.79
C GLY A 36 15.81 20.65 -13.56
N ASP A 37 16.32 20.75 -14.80
CA ASP A 37 16.19 21.96 -15.64
C ASP A 37 14.77 22.16 -16.23
N ASP A 38 13.98 21.09 -16.35
CA ASP A 38 12.61 21.16 -16.88
C ASP A 38 11.64 21.68 -15.82
N LYS A 39 11.38 22.99 -15.86
CA LYS A 39 10.50 23.69 -14.92
C LYS A 39 9.10 23.10 -14.83
N ALA A 40 8.54 22.58 -15.94
CA ALA A 40 7.19 22.02 -15.91
C ALA A 40 7.16 20.72 -15.11
N LYS A 41 8.13 19.84 -15.35
CA LYS A 41 8.30 18.60 -14.59
C LYS A 41 8.67 18.84 -13.13
N ALA A 42 9.48 19.86 -12.86
CA ALA A 42 9.85 20.21 -11.50
C ALA A 42 8.63 20.62 -10.65
N VAL A 43 7.71 21.41 -11.24
CA VAL A 43 6.45 21.80 -10.57
C VAL A 43 5.55 20.58 -10.32
N GLU A 44 5.41 19.70 -11.31
CA GLU A 44 4.63 18.47 -11.16
C GLU A 44 5.21 17.55 -10.07
N ALA A 45 6.53 17.32 -10.11
CA ALA A 45 7.23 16.49 -9.13
C ALA A 45 7.09 17.05 -7.71
N ASN A 46 7.19 18.37 -7.54
CA ASN A 46 6.96 19.02 -6.25
C ASN A 46 5.52 18.82 -5.75
N GLY A 47 4.53 18.93 -6.64
CA GLY A 47 3.14 18.65 -6.32
C GLY A 47 2.93 17.21 -5.86
N ILE A 48 3.52 16.24 -6.55
CA ILE A 48 3.45 14.82 -6.18
C ILE A 48 4.17 14.57 -4.84
N LEU A 49 5.37 15.12 -4.64
CA LEU A 49 6.12 15.04 -3.37
C LEU A 49 5.27 15.50 -2.19
N PHE A 50 4.57 16.63 -2.35
CA PHE A 50 3.68 17.14 -1.31
C PHE A 50 2.55 16.15 -0.99
N GLN A 51 1.97 15.51 -2.00
CA GLN A 51 0.90 14.53 -1.80
C GLN A 51 1.42 13.25 -1.13
N ILE A 52 2.52 12.67 -1.60
CA ILE A 52 3.02 11.39 -1.07
C ILE A 52 3.55 11.51 0.36
N ARG A 53 4.04 12.69 0.75
CA ARG A 53 4.44 13.02 2.14
C ARG A 53 3.25 13.22 3.07
N SER A 54 2.06 13.44 2.54
CA SER A 54 0.89 13.71 3.37
C SER A 54 0.53 12.47 4.20
N LEU A 55 0.17 12.71 5.47
CA LEU A 55 -0.34 11.64 6.35
C LEU A 55 -1.51 10.91 5.68
N LYS A 56 -2.39 11.66 5.01
CA LYS A 56 -3.55 11.12 4.31
C LYS A 56 -3.14 10.09 3.25
N PHE A 57 -2.13 10.37 2.44
CA PHE A 57 -1.66 9.44 1.42
C PHE A 57 -1.06 8.18 2.04
N VAL A 58 -0.13 8.34 2.99
CA VAL A 58 0.53 7.20 3.67
C VAL A 58 -0.52 6.33 4.39
N PHE A 59 -1.48 6.96 5.05
CA PHE A 59 -2.58 6.28 5.73
C PHE A 59 -3.42 5.45 4.74
N ILE A 60 -3.87 6.08 3.65
CA ILE A 60 -4.68 5.42 2.63
C ILE A 60 -3.90 4.27 1.98
N LEU A 61 -2.62 4.48 1.67
CA LEU A 61 -1.75 3.47 1.07
C LEU A 61 -1.58 2.25 1.98
N ALA A 62 -1.29 2.46 3.27
CA ALA A 62 -1.16 1.39 4.27
C ALA A 62 -2.47 0.62 4.46
N MET A 63 -3.60 1.32 4.53
CA MET A 63 -4.93 0.72 4.64
C MET A 63 -5.26 -0.15 3.43
N PHE A 64 -5.01 0.36 2.21
CA PHE A 64 -5.24 -0.39 0.98
C PHE A 64 -4.35 -1.63 0.89
N LEU A 65 -3.06 -1.52 1.23
CA LEU A 65 -2.16 -2.67 1.21
C LEU A 65 -2.70 -3.82 2.07
N ARG A 66 -3.14 -3.52 3.30
CA ARG A 66 -3.65 -4.54 4.23
C ARG A 66 -4.96 -5.16 3.75
N ILE A 67 -5.95 -4.34 3.41
CA ILE A 67 -7.27 -4.83 2.95
C ILE A 67 -7.09 -5.69 1.70
N LEU A 68 -6.35 -5.18 0.71
CA LEU A 68 -6.13 -5.88 -0.56
C LEU A 68 -5.31 -7.17 -0.35
N SER A 69 -4.35 -7.21 0.57
CA SER A 69 -3.60 -8.43 0.90
C SER A 69 -4.50 -9.54 1.47
N CYS A 70 -5.47 -9.17 2.32
CA CYS A 70 -6.41 -10.11 2.92
C CYS A 70 -7.39 -10.63 1.85
N THR A 71 -7.96 -9.73 1.04
CA THR A 71 -8.87 -10.11 -0.04
C THR A 71 -8.17 -10.94 -1.11
N LYS A 72 -6.91 -10.64 -1.44
CA LYS A 72 -6.13 -11.43 -2.40
C LYS A 72 -5.87 -12.84 -1.89
N ARG A 73 -5.40 -12.98 -0.64
CA ARG A 73 -5.19 -14.29 0.00
C ARG A 73 -6.48 -15.12 0.02
N LEU A 74 -7.58 -14.54 0.47
CA LEU A 74 -8.88 -15.22 0.45
C LEU A 74 -9.26 -15.68 -0.97
N SER A 75 -9.11 -14.79 -1.96
CA SER A 75 -9.41 -15.13 -3.36
C SER A 75 -8.56 -16.28 -3.88
N ASP A 76 -7.27 -16.33 -3.52
CA ASP A 76 -6.35 -17.38 -3.96
C ASP A 76 -6.71 -18.73 -3.34
N GLU A 77 -6.98 -18.74 -2.03
CA GLU A 77 -7.35 -19.96 -1.30
C GLU A 77 -8.69 -20.52 -1.79
N LEU A 78 -9.70 -19.67 -2.00
CA LEU A 78 -11.02 -20.09 -2.50
C LEU A 78 -10.98 -20.63 -3.93
N GLN A 79 -9.98 -20.24 -4.73
CA GLN A 79 -9.81 -20.73 -6.11
C GLN A 79 -8.96 -22.01 -6.17
N CYS A 80 -8.43 -22.49 -5.05
CA CYS A 80 -7.68 -23.73 -4.99
C CYS A 80 -8.59 -24.94 -5.24
N LYS A 81 -8.16 -25.87 -6.11
CA LYS A 81 -8.97 -27.04 -6.53
C LYS A 81 -9.32 -28.02 -5.41
N GLY A 82 -8.67 -27.92 -4.25
CA GLY A 82 -8.81 -28.85 -3.12
C GLY A 82 -9.57 -28.30 -1.92
N ILE A 83 -10.18 -27.12 -2.02
CA ILE A 83 -10.87 -26.52 -0.87
C ILE A 83 -12.23 -27.20 -0.62
N ASP A 84 -12.48 -27.61 0.61
CA ASP A 84 -13.79 -28.08 1.04
C ASP A 84 -14.67 -26.92 1.55
N MET A 85 -15.98 -27.16 1.62
CA MET A 85 -16.95 -26.13 2.02
C MET A 85 -16.76 -25.65 3.45
N ALA A 86 -16.35 -26.52 4.37
CA ALA A 86 -16.12 -26.12 5.76
C ALA A 86 -14.91 -25.18 5.86
N LYS A 87 -13.84 -25.49 5.11
CA LYS A 87 -12.65 -24.64 5.04
C LYS A 87 -12.93 -23.30 4.37
N ALA A 88 -13.76 -23.29 3.33
CA ALA A 88 -14.17 -22.05 2.68
C ALA A 88 -14.91 -21.10 3.64
N VAL A 89 -15.85 -21.62 4.44
CA VAL A 89 -16.59 -20.84 5.44
C VAL A 89 -15.66 -20.33 6.55
N GLU A 90 -14.73 -21.16 7.01
CA GLU A 90 -13.72 -20.77 8.00
C GLU A 90 -12.87 -19.61 7.47
N LEU A 91 -12.34 -19.71 6.26
CA LEU A 91 -11.50 -18.68 5.63
C LEU A 91 -12.25 -17.36 5.43
N ILE A 92 -13.51 -17.41 4.98
CA ILE A 92 -14.35 -16.22 4.82
C ILE A 92 -14.56 -15.54 6.18
N THR A 93 -14.92 -16.33 7.21
CA THR A 93 -15.19 -15.81 8.56
C THR A 93 -13.93 -15.18 9.17
N ALA A 94 -12.80 -15.87 9.08
CA ALA A 94 -11.51 -15.34 9.54
C ALA A 94 -11.12 -14.05 8.81
N THR A 95 -11.31 -14.00 7.48
CA THR A 95 -11.00 -12.80 6.69
C THR A 95 -11.88 -11.62 7.09
N ILE A 96 -13.18 -11.84 7.32
CA ILE A 96 -14.11 -10.80 7.80
C ILE A 96 -13.67 -10.29 9.17
N GLN A 97 -13.31 -11.20 10.09
CA GLN A 97 -12.82 -10.83 11.41
C GLN A 97 -11.56 -9.96 11.32
N THR A 98 -10.55 -10.38 10.56
CA THR A 98 -9.32 -9.60 10.36
C THR A 98 -9.60 -8.21 9.78
N ILE A 99 -10.50 -8.09 8.81
CA ILE A 99 -10.85 -6.78 8.23
C ILE A 99 -11.58 -5.90 9.25
N ASN A 100 -12.38 -6.48 10.15
CA ASN A 100 -13.02 -5.74 11.24
C ASN A 100 -12.00 -5.28 12.30
N GLU A 101 -10.99 -6.09 12.61
CA GLU A 101 -9.91 -5.73 13.53
C GLU A 101 -9.11 -4.51 13.04
N PHE A 102 -8.99 -4.32 11.73
CA PHE A 102 -8.39 -3.10 11.16
C PHE A 102 -9.13 -1.81 11.53
N ARG A 103 -10.36 -1.88 12.06
CA ARG A 103 -11.12 -0.72 12.53
C ARG A 103 -10.77 -0.31 13.97
N GLY A 104 -10.10 -1.16 14.73
CA GLY A 104 -9.77 -0.93 16.15
C GLY A 104 -8.61 0.06 16.38
N GLU A 105 -8.60 0.70 17.55
CA GLU A 105 -7.61 1.74 17.93
C GLU A 105 -6.16 1.26 17.85
N GLU A 106 -5.88 0.01 18.23
CA GLU A 106 -4.54 -0.58 18.12
C GLU A 106 -4.00 -0.52 16.68
N HIS A 107 -4.88 -0.71 15.70
CA HIS A 107 -4.50 -0.66 14.29
C HIS A 107 -4.20 0.77 13.83
N TRP A 108 -4.96 1.74 14.32
CA TRP A 108 -4.70 3.15 14.08
C TRP A 108 -3.33 3.57 14.62
N GLU A 109 -2.98 3.14 15.84
CA GLU A 109 -1.68 3.41 16.46
C GLU A 109 -0.50 2.82 15.67
N GLN A 110 -0.66 1.62 15.09
CA GLN A 110 0.34 1.03 14.20
C GLN A 110 0.57 1.89 12.95
N ILE A 111 -0.47 2.46 12.35
CA ILE A 111 -0.31 3.31 11.16
C ILE A 111 0.35 4.65 11.52
N TYR A 112 0.04 5.22 12.69
CA TYR A 112 0.71 6.42 13.19
C TYR A 112 2.19 6.18 13.52
N SER A 113 2.56 4.98 13.97
CA SER A 113 3.97 4.64 14.23
C SER A 113 4.77 4.42 12.94
N ILE A 114 4.16 3.89 11.87
CA ILE A 114 4.78 3.79 10.54
C ILE A 114 5.22 5.16 10.02
N LYS A 115 4.40 6.21 10.24
CA LYS A 115 4.78 7.60 9.93
C LYS A 115 6.06 8.02 10.67
N ARG A 116 6.23 7.64 11.94
CA ARG A 116 7.44 7.97 12.72
C ARG A 116 8.69 7.28 12.16
N GLY A 117 8.57 6.02 11.72
CA GLY A 117 9.66 5.28 11.08
C GLY A 117 10.07 5.87 9.72
N LEU A 118 9.10 6.18 8.86
CA LEU A 118 9.35 6.82 7.56
C LEU A 118 9.93 8.24 7.73
N LEU A 119 9.43 9.02 8.70
CA LEU A 119 9.98 10.34 9.02
C LEU A 119 11.39 10.28 9.61
N SER A 120 11.71 9.27 10.44
CA SER A 120 13.05 9.14 11.02
C SER A 120 14.13 8.81 9.98
N CYS A 121 13.78 8.07 8.93
CA CYS A 121 14.67 7.83 7.80
C CYS A 121 14.88 9.10 6.95
N MET A 122 13.88 9.98 6.87
CA MET A 122 13.96 11.25 6.12
C MET A 122 14.74 12.35 6.86
N THR A 123 14.82 12.33 8.20
CA THR A 123 15.58 13.33 8.97
C THR A 123 17.09 13.05 9.03
N LEU A 124 17.54 11.85 8.63
CA LEU A 124 18.96 11.47 8.63
C LEU A 124 19.68 11.80 7.30
N THR A 125 18.96 12.34 6.30
CA THR A 125 19.54 12.81 5.02
C THR A 125 19.58 14.32 4.88
N SER A 126 19.39 15.07 5.96
CA SER A 126 19.62 16.52 6.02
C SER A 126 20.75 16.84 7.00
N PHE A 127 21.97 16.54 6.56
CA PHE A 127 23.20 17.27 6.89
C PHE A 127 23.95 17.52 5.59
#